data_AF-A0A1F5BBN8-F1
#
_entry.id   AF-A0A1F5BBN8-F1
#
_cell.length_a   1.000
_cell.length_b   1.000
_cell.length_c   1.000
_cell.angle_alpha   90.00
_cell.angle_beta   90.00
_cell.angle_gamma   90.00
#
_symmetry.space_group_name_H-M   'P 1'
#
loop_
_entity.id
_entity.type
_entity.pdbx_description
1 polymer ?
#
loop_
_entity_poly.entity_id
_entity_poly.type
_entity_poly.pdbx_seq_one_letter_code
_entity_poly.pdbx_strand_id
1 'polypeptide(L)' 'MSIVRRALADLRWPLDHGKSFSLYVFHGGTNFGFWAGANFSDRYQPDVTSYDYAAPLDEAGRPAPVVGFVGMEPDPK' A
#
# COMPACT_ATOMS: atom_id res chain seq x y z
N MET A 1 2.05 11.13 -17.15
CA MET A 1 1.30 9.89 -16.88
C MET A 1 0.56 10.07 -15.56
N SER A 2 -0.76 9.83 -15.47
CA SER A 2 -1.48 10.04 -14.20
C SER A 2 -1.09 8.98 -13.17
N ILE A 3 -1.08 9.34 -11.89
CA ILE A 3 -0.70 8.49 -10.76
C ILE A 3 -1.41 7.12 -10.77
N VAL A 4 -2.72 7.12 -11.07
CA VAL A 4 -3.53 5.90 -11.18
C VAL A 4 -3.05 4.96 -12.29
N ARG A 5 -2.56 5.51 -13.41
CA ARG A 5 -2.06 4.69 -14.54
C ARG A 5 -0.77 3.95 -14.19
N ARG A 6 0.03 4.48 -13.26
CA ARG A 6 1.25 3.81 -12.79
C ARG A 6 0.88 2.58 -11.94
N ALA A 7 0.02 2.76 -10.94
CA ALA A 7 -0.44 1.66 -10.09
C ALA A 7 -1.04 0.50 -10.90
N LEU A 8 -1.85 0.82 -11.92
CA LEU A 8 -2.40 -0.21 -12.81
C LEU A 8 -1.36 -0.91 -13.69
N ALA A 9 -0.28 -0.23 -14.06
CA ALA A 9 0.80 -0.84 -14.84
C ALA A 9 1.54 -1.90 -14.00
N ASP A 10 1.78 -1.60 -12.71
CA ASP A 10 2.47 -2.52 -11.80
C ASP A 10 1.67 -3.83 -11.60
N LEU A 11 0.33 -3.76 -11.57
CA LEU A 11 -0.54 -4.94 -11.46
C LEU A 11 -0.66 -5.75 -12.76
N ARG A 12 -0.42 -5.12 -13.90
CA ARG A 12 -0.65 -5.76 -15.19
C ARG A 12 0.34 -6.87 -15.48
N TRP A 13 1.61 -6.66 -15.13
CA TRP A 13 2.64 -7.67 -15.32
C TRP A 13 2.34 -8.99 -14.59
N PRO A 14 2.08 -9.03 -13.26
CA PRO A 14 1.83 -10.30 -12.59
C PRO A 14 0.56 -10.99 -13.10
N LEU A 15 -0.50 -10.22 -13.42
CA LEU A 15 -1.73 -10.76 -14.00
C LEU A 15 -1.50 -11.41 -15.36
N ASP A 16 -0.78 -10.74 -16.26
CA ASP A 16 -0.51 -11.24 -17.62
C ASP A 16 0.40 -12.48 -17.62
N HIS A 17 1.16 -12.71 -16.53
CA HIS A 17 2.08 -13.84 -16.37
C HIS A 17 1.57 -14.92 -15.39
N GLY A 18 0.28 -14.89 -15.03
CA GLY A 18 -0.33 -15.89 -14.14
C GLY A 18 0.29 -15.94 -12.75
N LYS A 19 0.85 -14.83 -12.27
CA LYS A 19 1.40 -14.70 -10.92
C LYS A 19 0.29 -14.31 -9.94
N SER A 20 0.27 -14.98 -8.81
CA SER A 20 -0.55 -14.57 -7.67
C SER A 20 0.14 -13.44 -6.92
N PHE A 21 -0.63 -12.49 -6.41
CA PHE A 21 -0.14 -11.42 -5.53
C PHE A 21 -1.18 -11.13 -4.44
N SER A 22 -0.74 -10.40 -3.42
CA SER A 22 -1.59 -9.85 -2.37
C SER A 22 -1.35 -8.34 -2.29
N LEU A 23 -2.43 -7.56 -2.22
CA LEU A 23 -2.33 -6.11 -2.07
C LEU A 23 -2.11 -5.78 -0.59
N TYR A 24 -0.88 -5.41 -0.26
CA TYR A 24 -0.52 -4.90 1.06
C TYR A 24 -0.46 -3.36 1.02
N VAL A 25 -1.48 -2.63 1.48
CA VAL A 25 -2.79 -3.09 1.96
C VAL A 25 -3.90 -2.69 0.98
N PHE A 26 -4.94 -3.53 0.89
CA PHE A 26 -6.17 -3.17 0.16
C PHE A 26 -7.05 -2.19 0.97
N HIS A 27 -7.03 -2.33 2.30
CA HIS A 27 -7.61 -1.43 3.28
C HIS A 27 -6.79 -1.57 4.56
N GLY A 28 -6.24 -0.48 5.08
CA GLY A 28 -5.43 -0.55 6.29
C GLY A 28 -6.18 -0.15 7.57
N GLY A 29 -7.08 0.83 7.50
CA GLY A 29 -7.90 1.24 8.66
C GLY A 29 -7.12 2.06 9.68
N THR A 30 -7.22 1.70 10.97
CA THR A 30 -6.69 2.49 12.09
C THR A 30 -5.98 1.61 13.11
N ASN A 31 -4.81 2.05 13.56
CA ASN A 31 -4.10 1.49 14.72
C ASN A 31 -4.73 2.04 16.02
N PHE A 32 -5.84 1.46 16.47
CA PHE A 32 -6.55 1.96 17.66
C PHE A 32 -5.73 1.87 18.95
N GLY A 33 -5.93 2.82 19.87
CA GLY A 33 -5.30 2.82 21.19
C GLY A 33 -3.77 2.83 21.09
N PHE A 34 -3.12 1.81 21.68
CA PHE A 34 -1.67 1.69 21.74
C PHE A 34 -1.12 0.59 20.81
N TRP A 35 -1.85 0.25 19.76
CA TRP A 35 -1.42 -0.77 18.79
C TRP A 35 -0.54 -0.20 17.66
N ALA A 36 -0.34 1.11 17.60
CA ALA A 36 0.56 1.72 16.64
C ALA A 36 1.99 1.22 16.84
N GLY A 37 2.62 0.83 15.74
CA GLY A 37 4.00 0.36 15.72
C GLY A 37 5.02 1.48 15.72
N ALA A 38 6.25 1.10 15.45
CA ALA A 38 7.33 2.00 15.14
C ALA A 38 8.37 1.28 14.30
N ASN A 39 9.06 2.05 13.49
CA ASN A 39 10.22 1.60 12.75
C ASN A 39 11.51 2.08 13.40
N PHE A 40 12.61 1.43 13.04
CA PHE A 40 13.94 1.83 13.46
C PHE A 40 14.89 1.73 12.29
N SER A 41 15.55 2.84 11.97
CA SER A 41 16.67 2.88 11.03
C SER A 41 17.90 3.47 11.73
N ASP A 42 18.01 4.80 11.77
CA ASP A 42 19.03 5.54 12.54
C ASP A 42 18.52 6.02 13.90
N ARG A 43 17.20 6.21 14.00
CA ARG A 43 16.47 6.63 15.20
C ARG A 43 15.10 5.97 15.25
N TYR A 44 14.48 6.03 16.43
CA TYR A 44 13.09 5.60 16.63
C TYR A 44 12.13 6.45 15.78
N GLN A 45 11.26 5.79 15.03
CA GLN A 45 10.29 6.40 14.12
C GLN A 45 8.90 5.85 14.45
N PRO A 46 8.13 6.51 15.33
CA PRO A 46 6.79 6.05 15.68
C PRO A 46 5.85 6.15 14.48
N ASP A 47 5.06 5.11 14.27
CA ASP A 47 4.01 5.15 13.26
C ASP A 47 2.81 5.95 13.78
N VAL A 48 2.08 6.57 12.86
CA VAL A 48 0.87 7.32 13.20
C VAL A 48 -0.32 6.38 13.45
N THR A 49 -1.35 6.89 14.13
CA THR A 49 -2.59 6.13 14.40
C THR A 49 -3.33 5.75 13.12
N SER A 50 -3.39 6.65 12.13
CA SER A 50 -4.01 6.34 10.85
C SER A 50 -3.20 5.28 10.11
N TYR A 51 -3.88 4.25 9.61
CA TYR A 51 -3.29 3.20 8.78
C TYR A 51 -3.94 3.20 7.39
N ASP A 52 -4.38 4.37 6.90
CA ASP A 52 -5.00 4.58 5.59
C ASP A 52 -4.16 4.00 4.42
N TYR A 53 -2.84 4.15 4.53
CA TYR A 53 -1.85 3.64 3.57
C TYR A 53 -2.00 4.18 2.13
N ALA A 54 -2.86 5.17 1.90
CA ALA A 54 -3.31 5.59 0.57
C ALA A 54 -3.76 4.40 -0.29
N ALA A 55 -4.41 3.45 0.38
CA ALA A 55 -4.93 2.21 -0.17
C ALA A 55 -6.15 2.43 -1.08
N PRO A 56 -6.60 1.40 -1.84
CA PRO A 56 -7.85 1.46 -2.60
C PRO A 56 -9.08 1.85 -1.78
N LEU A 57 -9.11 1.47 -0.51
CA LEU A 57 -10.09 1.93 0.46
C LEU A 57 -9.40 2.78 1.53
N ASP A 58 -9.92 3.98 1.74
CA ASP A 58 -9.42 4.88 2.78
C ASP A 58 -9.64 4.32 4.20
N GLU A 59 -9.12 5.01 5.21
CA GLU A 59 -9.25 4.65 6.62
C GLU A 59 -10.70 4.39 7.07
N ALA A 60 -11.68 5.07 6.46
CA ALA A 60 -13.10 4.90 6.74
C ALA A 60 -13.79 3.85 5.85
N GLY A 61 -13.06 3.19 4.96
CA GLY A 61 -13.57 2.16 4.06
C GLY A 61 -14.21 2.69 2.77
N ARG A 62 -14.01 3.97 2.42
CA ARG A 62 -14.54 4.57 1.18
C ARG A 62 -13.55 4.34 0.02
N PRO A 63 -14.05 4.15 -1.22
CA PRO A 63 -13.17 4.10 -2.39
C PRO A 63 -12.33 5.38 -2.54
N ALA A 64 -11.02 5.20 -2.70
CA ALA A 64 -10.06 6.31 -2.80
C ALA A 64 -9.15 6.17 -4.03
N PRO A 65 -8.62 7.30 -4.57
CA PRO A 65 -7.59 7.25 -5.60
C PRO A 65 -6.29 6.64 -5.05
N VAL A 66 -5.86 5.52 -5.64
CA VAL A 66 -4.59 4.87 -5.27
C VAL A 66 -3.41 5.65 -5.82
N VAL A 67 -2.44 5.93 -4.96
CA VAL A 67 -1.23 6.70 -5.31
C VAL A 67 -0.02 5.84 -5.72
N GLY A 68 -0.04 4.54 -5.43
CA GLY A 68 0.97 3.56 -5.82
C GLY A 68 0.90 2.30 -4.96
N PHE A 69 1.49 1.19 -5.42
CA PHE A 69 1.62 -0.03 -4.60
C PHE A 69 3.04 -0.11 -4.04
N VAL A 70 3.16 -0.12 -2.71
CA VAL A 70 4.45 -0.27 -2.03
C VAL A 70 4.94 -1.71 -2.20
N GLY A 71 6.19 -1.90 -2.65
CA GLY A 71 6.82 -3.23 -2.76
C GLY A 71 6.54 -4.01 -4.05
N MET A 72 5.80 -3.43 -5.01
CA MET A 72 5.68 -3.98 -6.36
C MET A 72 6.82 -3.43 -7.24
N GLU A 73 8.05 -3.84 -6.94
CA GLU A 73 9.14 -3.65 -7.90
C GLU A 73 8.97 -4.66 -9.04
N PRO A 74 9.17 -4.26 -10.31
CA PRO A 74 9.24 -5.23 -11.39
C PRO A 74 10.37 -6.21 -11.07
N ASP A 75 10.07 -7.50 -11.07
CA ASP A 75 11.08 -8.56 -10.98
C ASP A 75 12.14 -8.27 -12.05
N PRO A 76 13.44 -8.11 -11.70
CA PRO A 76 14.49 -7.78 -12.67
C PRO A 76 14.82 -8.92 -13.66
N LYS A 77 13.91 -9.89 -13.85
CA LYS A 77 14.07 -11.03 -14.76
C LYS A 77 13.35 -10.83 -16.08
#